data_AF-A0A7J5EQE9-F1
#
_entry.id   AF-A0A7J5EQE9-F1
#
_cell.length_a   1.000
_cell.length_b   1.000
_cell.length_c   1.000
_cell.angle_alpha   90.00
_cell.angle_beta   90.00
_cell.angle_gamma   90.00
#
_symmetry.space_group_name_H-M   'P 1'
#
loop_
_entity.id
_entity.type
_entity.pdbx_description
1 polymer ?
#
loop_
_entity_poly.entity_id
_entity_poly.type
_entity_poly.pdbx_seq_one_letter_code
_entity_poly.pdbx_strand_id
1 'polypeptide(L)'
;MIIRNILVLFILLVFVVNAVAQDKDEDLEILFSWLPGMYSNASQVRHDTTTAPSDLYIRRIWDQRTDGAWFLVDRSVEAGQSERQKLLWMIHRVEEGMIEVLEYQPAATSSSDASWPDSLFADTLNPEKITLQRGCELYLQFTGEAFTGQIQGLACRNSNTSIAYIVMEIDIRSFGSSFWQRGYNAAGEQVYGRKKSPYYYERRIHEHIGDVPDDVPAHGIPGQPHKQDN
;
A
#
# COMPACT_ATOMS: atom_id res chain seq x y z
N MET A 1 -48.78 -22.43 25.70
CA MET A 1 -47.36 -22.23 26.07
C MET A 1 -46.40 -22.51 24.92
N ILE A 2 -46.63 -23.56 24.13
CA ILE A 2 -45.77 -23.99 23.00
C ILE A 2 -45.63 -22.93 21.89
N ILE A 3 -46.72 -22.28 21.49
CA ILE A 3 -46.72 -21.25 20.41
C ILE A 3 -45.87 -20.01 20.80
N ARG A 4 -45.87 -19.64 22.09
CA ARG A 4 -45.07 -18.50 22.58
C ARG A 4 -43.57 -18.78 22.54
N ASN A 5 -43.16 -20.02 22.80
CA ASN A 5 -41.75 -20.43 22.73
C ASN A 5 -41.26 -20.57 21.28
N ILE A 6 -42.12 -21.02 20.35
CA ILE A 6 -41.80 -21.08 18.92
C ILE A 6 -41.62 -19.67 18.34
N LEU A 7 -42.48 -18.72 18.72
CA LEU A 7 -42.39 -17.33 18.28
C LEU A 7 -41.09 -16.66 18.76
N VAL A 8 -40.69 -16.90 20.02
CA VAL A 8 -39.42 -16.39 20.58
C VAL A 8 -38.21 -17.01 19.89
N LEU A 9 -38.25 -18.31 19.58
CA LEU A 9 -37.18 -18.99 18.84
C LEU A 9 -37.04 -18.45 17.41
N PHE A 10 -38.16 -18.15 16.75
CA PHE A 10 -38.18 -17.60 15.39
C PHE A 10 -37.63 -16.17 15.34
N ILE A 11 -37.99 -15.33 16.32
CA ILE A 11 -37.46 -13.97 16.44
C ILE A 11 -35.94 -14.00 16.71
N LEU A 12 -35.47 -14.88 17.59
CA LEU A 12 -34.03 -15.08 17.83
C LEU A 12 -33.29 -15.56 16.58
N LEU A 13 -33.89 -16.45 15.79
CA LEU A 13 -33.29 -16.91 14.53
C LEU A 13 -33.15 -15.76 13.51
N VAL A 14 -34.18 -14.93 13.36
CA VAL A 14 -34.19 -13.77 12.45
C VAL A 14 -33.15 -12.71 12.86
N PHE A 15 -32.91 -12.52 14.16
CA PHE A 15 -31.85 -11.62 14.65
C PHE A 15 -30.43 -12.17 14.39
N VAL A 16 -30.24 -13.50 14.45
CA VAL A 16 -28.94 -14.12 14.15
C VAL A 16 -28.60 -14.03 12.65
N VAL A 17 -29.57 -14.15 11.74
CA VAL A 17 -29.29 -14.06 10.29
C VAL A 17 -28.89 -12.64 9.86
N ASN A 18 -29.49 -11.59 10.45
CA ASN A 18 -29.13 -10.21 10.11
C ASN A 18 -27.76 -9.78 10.65
N ALA A 19 -27.25 -10.43 11.69
CA ALA A 19 -25.94 -10.10 12.28
C ALA A 19 -24.74 -10.61 11.46
N VAL A 20 -24.96 -11.46 10.44
CA VAL A 20 -23.89 -12.14 9.68
C VAL A 20 -23.68 -11.54 8.28
N ALA A 21 -24.50 -10.58 7.86
CA ALA A 21 -24.19 -9.76 6.70
C ALA A 21 -23.25 -8.63 7.12
N GLN A 22 -21.97 -8.94 7.32
CA GLN A 22 -20.92 -7.92 7.22
C GLN A 22 -21.01 -7.41 5.78
N ASP A 23 -21.56 -6.21 5.61
CA ASP A 23 -21.62 -5.58 4.31
C ASP A 23 -20.19 -5.45 3.79
N LYS A 24 -19.90 -6.12 2.67
CA LYS A 24 -18.56 -6.06 2.09
C LYS A 24 -18.37 -4.67 1.53
N ASP A 25 -17.27 -4.05 1.90
CA ASP A 25 -16.91 -2.73 1.40
C ASP A 25 -16.39 -2.84 -0.04
N GLU A 26 -17.29 -2.70 -1.01
CA GLU A 26 -16.98 -2.89 -2.44
C GLU A 26 -15.85 -1.98 -2.91
N ASP A 27 -15.82 -0.72 -2.47
CA ASP A 27 -14.75 0.22 -2.83
C ASP A 27 -13.39 -0.25 -2.29
N LEU A 28 -13.33 -0.71 -1.03
CA LEU A 28 -12.08 -1.24 -0.47
C LEU A 28 -11.64 -2.50 -1.24
N GLU A 29 -12.55 -3.40 -1.59
CA GLU A 29 -12.23 -4.58 -2.39
C GLU A 29 -11.67 -4.20 -3.77
N ILE A 30 -12.25 -3.20 -4.44
CA ILE A 30 -11.73 -2.68 -5.71
C ILE A 30 -10.34 -2.09 -5.51
N LEU A 31 -10.17 -1.20 -4.52
CA LEU A 31 -8.89 -0.57 -4.22
C LEU A 31 -7.80 -1.62 -3.92
N PHE A 32 -8.12 -2.63 -3.11
CA PHE A 32 -7.20 -3.70 -2.75
C PHE A 32 -6.88 -4.63 -3.91
N SER A 33 -7.75 -4.72 -4.92
CA SER A 33 -7.43 -5.40 -6.18
C SER A 33 -6.50 -4.55 -7.08
N TRP A 34 -6.56 -3.23 -7.00
CA TRP A 34 -5.80 -2.30 -7.86
C TRP A 34 -4.44 -1.89 -7.28
N LEU A 35 -4.25 -1.97 -5.96
CA LEU A 35 -3.03 -1.50 -5.28
C LEU A 35 -1.82 -2.43 -5.41
N PRO A 36 -1.92 -3.76 -5.17
CA PRO A 36 -0.75 -4.63 -5.20
C PRO A 36 -0.18 -4.73 -6.61
N GLY A 37 1.14 -4.59 -6.74
CA GLY A 37 1.82 -4.70 -8.03
C GLY A 37 3.19 -4.04 -8.06
N MET A 38 3.85 -4.19 -9.19
CA MET A 38 5.05 -3.44 -9.55
C MET A 38 4.67 -2.39 -10.59
N TYR A 39 5.18 -1.19 -10.45
CA TYR A 39 4.86 -0.07 -11.32
C TYR A 39 6.12 0.71 -11.70
N SER A 40 6.08 1.36 -12.85
CA SER A 40 7.16 2.26 -13.31
C SER A 40 6.60 3.45 -14.06
N ASN A 41 7.34 4.55 -14.11
CA ASN A 41 7.02 5.69 -14.95
C ASN A 41 7.74 5.69 -16.32
N ALA A 42 8.19 4.52 -16.80
CA ALA A 42 9.01 4.42 -18.00
C ALA A 42 8.37 5.07 -19.23
N SER A 43 7.05 4.96 -19.39
CA SER A 43 6.30 5.62 -20.46
C SER A 43 6.33 7.14 -20.38
N GLN A 44 6.19 7.70 -19.17
CA GLN A 44 6.33 9.13 -18.94
C GLN A 44 7.75 9.61 -19.30
N VAL A 45 8.79 8.88 -18.87
CA VAL A 45 10.19 9.23 -19.15
C VAL A 45 10.50 9.23 -20.65
N ARG A 46 9.91 8.31 -21.42
CA ARG A 46 10.07 8.29 -22.89
C ARG A 46 9.55 9.55 -23.57
N HIS A 47 8.54 10.20 -23.00
CA HIS A 47 7.90 11.39 -23.59
C HIS A 47 8.32 12.71 -22.93
N ASP A 48 8.79 12.67 -21.69
CA ASP A 48 9.29 13.81 -20.92
C ASP A 48 10.62 13.45 -20.27
N THR A 49 11.71 13.78 -20.97
CA THR A 49 13.09 13.51 -20.52
C THR A 49 13.51 14.33 -19.30
N THR A 50 12.69 15.30 -18.87
CA THR A 50 12.90 16.03 -17.60
C THR A 50 12.34 15.27 -16.40
N THR A 51 11.62 14.17 -16.64
CA THR A 51 11.19 13.23 -15.62
C THR A 51 12.26 12.17 -15.45
N ALA A 52 12.74 12.00 -14.22
CA ALA A 52 13.66 10.91 -13.94
C ALA A 52 12.90 9.57 -13.73
N PRO A 53 13.53 8.42 -14.02
CA PRO A 53 12.93 7.10 -13.81
C PRO A 53 12.62 6.83 -12.34
N SER A 54 11.48 6.19 -12.07
CA SER A 54 11.05 5.82 -10.73
C SER A 54 10.23 4.54 -10.78
N ASP A 55 10.49 3.67 -9.81
CA ASP A 55 9.76 2.41 -9.62
C ASP A 55 9.11 2.36 -8.24
N LEU A 56 7.97 1.67 -8.21
CA LEU A 56 7.09 1.52 -7.06
C LEU A 56 6.67 0.05 -6.95
N TYR A 57 6.81 -0.53 -5.78
CA TYR A 57 6.31 -1.87 -5.46
C TYR A 57 5.37 -1.78 -4.27
N ILE A 58 4.18 -2.38 -4.40
CA ILE A 58 3.17 -2.41 -3.36
C ILE A 58 2.76 -3.86 -3.15
N ARG A 59 2.77 -4.32 -1.91
CA ARG A 59 2.27 -5.66 -1.54
C ARG A 59 1.48 -5.63 -0.25
N ARG A 60 0.46 -6.47 -0.16
CA ARG A 60 -0.26 -6.70 1.09
C ARG A 60 0.62 -7.45 2.09
N ILE A 61 0.52 -7.10 3.36
CA ILE A 61 1.22 -7.72 4.48
C ILE A 61 0.27 -7.89 5.67
N TRP A 62 0.64 -8.74 6.62
CA TRP A 62 -0.07 -8.91 7.89
C TRP A 62 -1.57 -9.20 7.75
N ASP A 63 -1.96 -10.10 6.84
CA ASP A 63 -3.36 -10.44 6.52
C ASP A 63 -4.20 -10.91 7.73
N GLN A 64 -3.54 -11.27 8.84
CA GLN A 64 -4.20 -11.68 10.09
C GLN A 64 -4.62 -10.51 10.98
N ARG A 65 -4.22 -9.28 10.66
CA ARG A 65 -4.64 -8.08 11.39
C ARG A 65 -6.05 -7.67 11.01
N THR A 66 -6.79 -7.16 11.99
CA THR A 66 -8.20 -6.75 11.84
C THR A 66 -8.41 -5.25 12.01
N ASP A 67 -7.35 -4.48 12.24
CA ASP A 67 -7.40 -3.04 12.44
C ASP A 67 -7.31 -2.23 11.13
N GLY A 68 -7.28 -2.92 10.00
CA GLY A 68 -7.21 -2.35 8.66
C GLY A 68 -6.39 -3.23 7.72
N ALA A 69 -6.37 -2.90 6.43
CA ALA A 69 -5.55 -3.60 5.46
C ALA A 69 -4.15 -2.98 5.40
N TRP A 70 -3.13 -3.79 5.59
CA TRP A 70 -1.75 -3.33 5.64
C TRP A 70 -1.01 -3.63 4.33
N PHE A 71 -0.27 -2.63 3.85
CA PHE A 71 0.53 -2.71 2.65
C PHE A 71 1.95 -2.23 2.94
N LEU A 72 2.93 -2.97 2.44
CA LEU A 72 4.28 -2.48 2.28
C LEU A 72 4.37 -1.74 0.95
N VAL A 73 4.87 -0.52 1.01
CA VAL A 73 5.16 0.32 -0.15
C VAL A 73 6.67 0.55 -0.21
N ASP A 74 7.25 0.19 -1.33
CA ASP A 74 8.67 0.36 -1.59
C ASP A 74 8.86 1.19 -2.86
N ARG A 75 9.37 2.40 -2.68
CA ARG A 75 9.50 3.41 -3.74
C ARG A 75 10.93 3.92 -3.85
N SER A 76 11.31 4.35 -5.04
CA SER A 76 12.60 5.03 -5.22
C SER A 76 12.56 6.42 -4.53
N VAL A 77 13.56 6.74 -3.69
CA VAL A 77 13.59 8.01 -2.90
C VAL A 77 13.75 9.23 -3.83
N GLU A 78 14.68 9.09 -4.77
CA GLU A 78 14.92 10.06 -5.83
C GLU A 78 14.98 9.34 -7.16
N ALA A 79 14.35 9.94 -8.15
CA ALA A 79 14.22 9.35 -9.46
C ALA A 79 15.62 9.19 -10.11
N GLY A 80 15.95 7.95 -10.50
CA GLY A 80 17.26 7.55 -11.03
C GLY A 80 18.29 7.09 -10.00
N GLN A 81 17.97 7.06 -8.70
CA GLN A 81 18.88 6.58 -7.65
C GLN A 81 18.57 5.15 -7.19
N SER A 82 19.60 4.45 -6.68
CA SER A 82 19.46 3.11 -6.07
C SER A 82 18.85 3.14 -4.67
N GLU A 83 18.67 4.32 -4.07
CA GLU A 83 18.09 4.45 -2.74
C GLU A 83 16.58 4.25 -2.78
N ARG A 84 16.10 3.33 -1.93
CA ARG A 84 14.70 2.93 -1.84
C ARG A 84 14.14 3.31 -0.47
N GLN A 85 12.96 3.91 -0.45
CA GLN A 85 12.18 4.18 0.75
C GLN A 85 11.13 3.09 0.91
N LYS A 86 11.21 2.40 2.05
CA LYS A 86 10.17 1.47 2.50
C LYS A 86 9.29 2.19 3.53
N LEU A 87 7.99 2.16 3.29
CA LEU A 87 6.95 2.72 4.16
C LEU A 87 5.75 1.77 4.20
N LEU A 88 4.89 1.95 5.20
CA LEU A 88 3.72 1.11 5.39
C LEU A 88 2.45 1.93 5.26
N TRP A 89 1.46 1.39 4.57
CA TRP A 89 0.11 1.95 4.49
C TRP A 89 -0.85 1.05 5.25
N MET A 90 -1.58 1.63 6.19
CA MET A 90 -2.77 1.01 6.79
C MET A 90 -3.99 1.70 6.19
N ILE A 91 -4.83 0.92 5.52
CA ILE A 91 -5.98 1.41 4.77
C ILE A 91 -7.27 0.89 5.40
N HIS A 92 -8.18 1.80 5.70
CA HIS A 92 -9.48 1.49 6.29
C HIS A 92 -10.53 2.53 5.92
N ARG A 93 -11.81 2.16 6.01
CA ARG A 93 -12.92 3.09 5.82
C ARG A 93 -13.16 3.90 7.08
N VAL A 94 -13.25 5.22 6.95
CA VAL A 94 -13.58 6.13 8.06
C VAL A 94 -15.05 6.53 8.05
N GLU A 95 -15.66 6.67 6.86
CA GLU A 95 -17.09 6.89 6.67
C GLU A 95 -17.52 6.48 5.25
N GLU A 96 -18.83 6.52 4.97
CA GLU A 96 -19.35 6.24 3.63
C GLU A 96 -18.71 7.16 2.59
N GLY A 97 -18.23 6.57 1.48
CA GLY A 97 -17.50 7.30 0.44
C GLY A 97 -16.10 7.81 0.80
N MET A 98 -15.58 7.54 2.01
CA MET A 98 -14.25 8.01 2.45
C MET A 98 -13.36 6.90 2.99
N ILE A 99 -12.22 6.69 2.34
CA ILE A 99 -11.17 5.75 2.74
C ILE A 99 -9.97 6.55 3.24
N GLU A 100 -9.43 6.19 4.40
CA GLU A 100 -8.21 6.78 4.95
C GLU A 100 -7.02 5.84 4.73
N VAL A 101 -5.89 6.42 4.34
CA VAL A 101 -4.59 5.76 4.28
C VAL A 101 -3.69 6.41 5.33
N LEU A 102 -3.36 5.66 6.37
CA LEU A 102 -2.36 6.04 7.36
C LEU A 102 -0.98 5.57 6.91
N GLU A 103 -0.02 6.48 6.88
CA GLU A 103 1.38 6.17 6.56
C GLU A 103 2.21 5.92 7.83
N TYR A 104 2.97 4.84 7.86
CA TYR A 104 3.89 4.51 8.96
C TYR A 104 5.31 4.32 8.44
N GLN A 105 6.27 4.84 9.19
CA GLN A 105 7.70 4.65 8.95
C GLN A 105 8.19 3.46 9.81
N PRO A 106 8.76 2.39 9.23
CA PRO A 106 9.42 1.34 9.99
C PRO A 106 10.70 1.86 10.64
N ALA A 107 11.02 1.42 11.86
CA ALA A 107 12.23 1.85 12.58
C ALA A 107 13.55 1.48 11.85
N ALA A 108 13.53 0.44 11.00
CA ALA A 108 14.70 -0.09 10.31
C ALA A 108 15.05 0.63 8.98
N THR A 109 14.70 1.90 8.82
CA THR A 109 14.75 2.60 7.53
C THR A 109 15.67 3.83 7.49
N SER A 110 16.67 3.92 8.37
CA SER A 110 17.74 4.90 8.16
C SER A 110 18.54 4.51 6.90
N SER A 111 18.09 5.05 5.76
CA SER A 111 18.87 5.46 4.58
C SER A 111 20.13 4.62 4.32
N SER A 112 20.01 3.56 3.50
CA SER A 112 21.05 3.09 2.55
C SER A 112 20.91 1.62 2.16
N ASP A 113 20.22 0.78 2.94
CA ASP A 113 20.18 -0.66 2.70
C ASP A 113 19.13 -1.04 1.64
N ALA A 114 19.42 -0.65 0.39
CA ALA A 114 18.89 -1.25 -0.82
C ALA A 114 19.27 -2.74 -0.97
N SER A 115 20.05 -3.27 -0.04
CA SER A 115 20.67 -4.59 -0.01
C SER A 115 19.79 -5.70 0.60
N TRP A 116 18.66 -5.36 1.24
CA TRP A 116 17.78 -6.39 1.79
C TRP A 116 17.03 -7.10 0.67
N PRO A 117 17.13 -8.43 0.53
CA PRO A 117 16.35 -9.16 -0.47
C PRO A 117 14.86 -8.93 -0.20
N ASP A 118 14.18 -8.36 -1.19
CA ASP A 118 12.77 -7.92 -1.15
C ASP A 118 11.79 -8.98 -0.64
N SER A 119 12.15 -10.26 -0.71
CA SER A 119 11.33 -11.37 -0.20
C SER A 119 11.27 -11.45 1.32
N LEU A 120 12.29 -10.99 2.07
CA LEU A 120 12.39 -11.18 3.52
C LEU A 120 12.06 -9.92 4.33
N PHE A 121 12.00 -8.73 3.71
CA PHE A 121 11.72 -7.50 4.45
C PHE A 121 10.33 -7.54 5.11
N ALA A 122 9.30 -7.95 4.36
CA ALA A 122 7.94 -8.06 4.90
C ALA A 122 7.85 -9.03 6.10
N ASP A 123 8.56 -10.15 6.03
CA ASP A 123 8.55 -11.20 7.06
C ASP A 123 9.33 -10.81 8.32
N THR A 124 10.23 -9.82 8.21
CA THR A 124 11.06 -9.34 9.32
C THR A 124 10.56 -8.03 9.94
N LEU A 125 9.55 -7.40 9.33
CA LEU A 125 8.91 -6.23 9.90
C LEU A 125 8.23 -6.56 11.23
N ASN A 126 8.63 -5.84 12.29
CA ASN A 126 7.96 -5.91 13.58
C ASN A 126 6.83 -4.84 13.64
N PRO A 127 5.55 -5.23 13.77
CA PRO A 127 4.43 -4.30 13.87
C PRO A 127 4.51 -3.33 15.06
N GLU A 128 5.30 -3.64 16.09
CA GLU A 128 5.52 -2.77 17.26
C GLU A 128 6.61 -1.72 17.01
N LYS A 129 7.37 -1.82 15.91
CA LYS A 129 8.48 -0.92 15.56
C LYS A 129 8.17 -0.05 14.34
N ILE A 130 6.99 0.55 14.34
CA ILE A 130 6.51 1.45 13.29
C ILE A 130 6.04 2.77 13.91
N THR A 131 6.25 3.87 13.19
CA THR A 131 5.87 5.22 13.66
C THR A 131 4.89 5.85 12.69
N LEU A 132 3.68 6.15 13.16
CA LEU A 132 2.66 6.88 12.40
C LEU A 132 3.19 8.26 11.98
N GLN A 133 3.10 8.57 10.69
CA GLN A 133 3.40 9.88 10.13
C GLN A 133 2.17 10.79 10.27
N ARG A 134 1.94 11.27 11.50
CA ARG A 134 0.78 12.12 11.81
C ARG A 134 0.73 13.37 10.93
N GLY A 135 -0.46 13.69 10.44
CA GLY A 135 -0.70 14.82 9.55
C GLY A 135 -0.47 14.51 8.07
N CYS A 136 0.06 13.33 7.74
CA CYS A 136 0.30 12.85 6.38
C CYS A 136 -0.75 11.84 5.90
N GLU A 137 -1.90 11.79 6.56
CA GLU A 137 -3.01 10.90 6.20
C GLU A 137 -3.58 11.30 4.82
N LEU A 138 -3.75 10.32 3.93
CA LEU A 138 -4.43 10.51 2.65
C LEU A 138 -5.89 10.11 2.80
N TYR A 139 -6.78 10.90 2.22
CA TYR A 139 -8.20 10.60 2.15
C TYR A 139 -8.59 10.36 0.70
N LEU A 140 -9.09 9.18 0.40
CA LEU A 140 -9.45 8.72 -0.93
C LEU A 140 -10.97 8.61 -1.07
N GLN A 141 -11.47 9.01 -2.24
CA GLN A 141 -12.85 8.81 -2.64
C GLN A 141 -12.90 8.09 -3.98
N PHE A 142 -13.82 7.15 -4.13
CA PHE A 142 -14.04 6.48 -5.40
C PHE A 142 -14.97 7.31 -6.29
N THR A 143 -14.54 7.54 -7.53
CA THR A 143 -15.29 8.32 -8.52
C THR A 143 -16.08 7.44 -9.50
N GLY A 144 -16.02 6.12 -9.35
CA GLY A 144 -16.49 5.15 -10.33
C GLY A 144 -15.39 4.68 -11.30
N GLU A 145 -14.35 5.49 -11.52
CA GLU A 145 -13.24 5.17 -12.42
C GLU A 145 -11.86 5.16 -11.74
N ALA A 146 -11.72 5.92 -10.65
CA ALA A 146 -10.47 6.11 -9.93
C ALA A 146 -10.74 6.36 -8.45
N PHE A 147 -9.79 5.98 -7.61
CA PHE A 147 -9.67 6.51 -6.25
C PHE A 147 -8.82 7.76 -6.31
N THR A 148 -9.43 8.91 -6.02
CA THR A 148 -8.75 10.20 -6.01
C THR A 148 -8.62 10.67 -4.58
N GLY A 149 -7.47 11.22 -4.21
CA GLY A 149 -7.28 11.71 -2.86
C GLY A 149 -6.08 12.58 -2.65
N GLN A 150 -5.98 13.12 -1.45
CA GLN A 150 -4.91 14.03 -1.07
C GLN A 150 -4.67 14.05 0.44
N ILE A 151 -3.52 14.59 0.84
CA ILE A 151 -3.26 14.98 2.22
C ILE A 151 -4.12 16.19 2.54
N GLN A 152 -4.78 16.18 3.70
CA GLN A 152 -5.64 17.29 4.12
C GLN A 152 -4.82 18.41 4.79
N GLY A 153 -4.94 19.62 4.25
CA GLY A 153 -4.29 20.81 4.80
C GLY A 153 -2.76 20.75 4.74
N LEU A 154 -2.09 21.38 5.72
CA LEU A 154 -0.63 21.55 5.77
C LEU A 154 -0.01 20.79 6.96
N ALA A 155 -0.71 19.79 7.49
CA ALA A 155 -0.36 19.11 8.73
C ALA A 155 0.80 18.12 8.57
N CYS A 156 1.06 17.65 7.34
CA CYS A 156 2.17 16.74 7.06
C CYS A 156 3.50 17.50 7.11
N ARG A 157 4.08 17.60 8.30
CA ARG A 157 5.33 18.32 8.54
C ARG A 157 6.51 17.36 8.46
N ASN A 158 7.57 17.78 7.79
CA ASN A 158 8.83 17.04 7.79
C ASN A 158 9.70 17.56 8.94
N SER A 159 10.38 16.66 9.66
CA SER A 159 11.36 17.02 10.69
C SER A 159 12.69 17.54 10.10
N ASN A 160 12.91 17.36 8.79
CA ASN A 160 14.09 17.87 8.08
C ASN A 160 13.95 19.35 7.66
N THR A 161 15.08 20.05 7.76
CA THR A 161 15.22 21.48 8.03
C THR A 161 14.92 22.45 6.86
N SER A 162 14.34 21.99 5.74
CA SER A 162 14.00 22.87 4.60
C SER A 162 12.56 22.73 4.08
N ILE A 163 11.85 21.65 4.43
CA ILE A 163 10.46 21.39 4.02
C ILE A 163 9.56 21.59 5.23
N ALA A 164 8.77 22.67 5.22
CA ALA A 164 7.83 22.97 6.29
C ALA A 164 6.58 22.07 6.25
N TYR A 165 6.10 21.74 5.05
CA TYR A 165 4.97 20.83 4.84
C TYR A 165 5.02 20.13 3.49
N ILE A 166 4.38 18.96 3.42
CA ILE A 166 4.17 18.16 2.21
C ILE A 166 2.70 18.24 1.80
N VAL A 167 2.46 18.35 0.50
CA VAL A 167 1.17 18.09 -0.14
C VAL A 167 1.34 16.88 -1.03
N MET A 168 0.36 15.99 -1.05
CA MET A 168 0.31 14.86 -1.96
C MET A 168 -1.08 14.77 -2.54
N GLU A 169 -1.16 14.60 -3.86
CA GLU A 169 -2.37 14.22 -4.59
C GLU A 169 -2.13 12.86 -5.23
N ILE A 170 -3.13 12.00 -5.21
CA ILE A 170 -3.02 10.63 -5.72
C ILE A 170 -4.28 10.25 -6.50
N ASP A 171 -4.07 9.62 -7.66
CA ASP A 171 -5.11 8.92 -8.40
C ASP A 171 -4.71 7.46 -8.55
N ILE A 172 -5.60 6.52 -8.21
CA ILE A 172 -5.38 5.08 -8.37
C ILE A 172 -6.44 4.54 -9.31
N ARG A 173 -6.01 3.86 -10.38
CA ARG A 173 -6.86 3.22 -11.38
C ARG A 173 -6.44 1.75 -11.53
N SER A 174 -7.26 0.95 -12.20
CA SER A 174 -7.00 -0.47 -12.43
C SER A 174 -5.66 -0.76 -13.15
N PHE A 175 -5.23 0.14 -14.04
CA PHE A 175 -4.05 -0.03 -14.90
C PHE A 175 -2.82 0.76 -14.42
N GLY A 176 -2.94 1.61 -13.40
CA GLY A 176 -1.86 2.47 -12.96
C GLY A 176 -2.32 3.58 -12.04
N SER A 177 -1.39 4.46 -11.67
CA SER A 177 -1.64 5.50 -10.68
C SER A 177 -0.86 6.78 -10.97
N SER A 178 -1.37 7.91 -10.50
CA SER A 178 -0.70 9.22 -10.53
C SER A 178 -0.35 9.63 -9.10
N PHE A 179 0.90 9.99 -8.83
CA PHE A 179 1.36 10.41 -7.49
C PHE A 179 2.04 11.78 -7.61
N TRP A 180 1.49 12.80 -6.95
CA TRP A 180 2.04 14.17 -6.96
C TRP A 180 2.41 14.66 -5.56
N GLN A 181 3.56 14.20 -5.07
CA GLN A 181 4.11 14.70 -3.81
C GLN A 181 4.97 15.95 -4.04
N ARG A 182 4.70 17.01 -3.28
CA ARG A 182 5.39 18.30 -3.33
C ARG A 182 5.68 18.79 -1.92
N GLY A 183 6.88 19.32 -1.71
CA GLY A 183 7.26 19.91 -0.43
C GLY A 183 7.50 21.40 -0.52
N TYR A 184 7.04 22.12 0.48
CA TYR A 184 7.07 23.57 0.53
C TYR A 184 7.81 24.05 1.77
N ASN A 185 8.55 25.16 1.66
CA ASN A 185 9.18 25.81 2.80
C ASN A 185 8.18 26.69 3.58
N ALA A 186 8.63 27.33 4.66
CA ALA A 186 7.77 28.18 5.50
C ALA A 186 7.25 29.45 4.77
N ALA A 187 7.88 29.85 3.67
CA ALA A 187 7.42 30.94 2.82
C ALA A 187 6.40 30.49 1.76
N GLY A 188 6.04 29.21 1.71
CA GLY A 188 5.12 28.64 0.73
C GLY A 188 5.76 28.38 -0.64
N GLU A 189 7.09 28.38 -0.73
CA GLU A 189 7.81 28.09 -1.98
C GLU A 189 8.03 26.58 -2.11
N GLN A 190 7.74 26.03 -3.29
CA GLN A 190 8.01 24.62 -3.56
C GLN A 190 9.52 24.36 -3.64
N VAL A 191 10.03 23.56 -2.70
CA VAL A 191 11.44 23.19 -2.56
C VAL A 191 11.70 21.70 -2.80
N TYR A 192 10.64 20.88 -2.92
CA TYR A 192 10.73 19.45 -3.20
C TYR A 192 9.64 18.99 -4.17
N GLY A 193 9.92 17.92 -4.92
CA GLY A 193 9.00 17.30 -5.85
C GLY A 193 8.88 18.01 -7.21
N ARG A 194 8.14 17.40 -8.14
CA ARG A 194 7.98 17.90 -9.51
C ARG A 194 7.03 19.10 -9.57
N LYS A 195 7.35 20.09 -10.42
CA LYS A 195 6.55 21.32 -10.60
C LYS A 195 5.47 21.21 -11.67
N LYS A 196 5.69 20.38 -12.70
CA LYS A 196 4.86 20.38 -13.92
C LYS A 196 3.79 19.29 -13.97
N SER A 197 4.06 18.13 -13.38
CA SER A 197 3.14 16.99 -13.41
C SER A 197 3.46 15.98 -12.31
N PRO A 198 2.51 15.11 -11.96
CA PRO A 198 2.76 13.93 -11.12
C PRO A 198 3.75 12.97 -11.76
N TYR A 199 4.17 11.97 -11.00
CA TYR A 199 4.66 10.73 -11.57
C TYR A 199 3.46 9.90 -12.06
N TYR A 200 3.50 9.43 -13.31
CA TYR A 200 2.51 8.50 -13.85
C TYR A 200 3.10 7.10 -13.84
N TYR A 201 2.60 6.26 -12.95
CA TYR A 201 3.02 4.89 -12.76
C TYR A 201 2.11 3.95 -13.54
N GLU A 202 2.69 3.23 -14.50
CA GLU A 202 2.02 2.15 -15.22
C GLU A 202 2.35 0.82 -14.54
N ARG A 203 1.34 -0.04 -14.38
CA ARG A 203 1.53 -1.40 -13.85
C ARG A 203 2.43 -2.19 -14.81
N ARG A 204 3.51 -2.78 -14.29
CA ARG A 204 4.33 -3.73 -15.05
C ARG A 204 3.53 -5.02 -15.24
N ILE A 205 3.23 -5.34 -16.48
CA ILE A 205 2.58 -6.60 -16.84
C ILE A 205 3.70 -7.63 -17.00
N HIS A 206 4.00 -8.39 -15.94
CA HIS A 206 4.96 -9.51 -15.94
C HIS A 206 6.14 -9.30 -16.91
N GLU A 207 7.04 -8.40 -16.56
CA GLU A 207 8.40 -8.52 -17.07
C GLU A 207 8.92 -9.83 -16.46
N HIS A 208 9.20 -10.82 -17.30
CA HIS A 208 9.72 -12.12 -16.93
C HIS A 208 10.78 -11.91 -15.84
N ILE A 209 10.55 -12.43 -14.63
CA ILE A 209 11.65 -12.61 -13.67
C ILE A 209 12.58 -13.57 -14.40
N GLY A 210 13.63 -13.02 -15.02
CA GLY A 210 14.60 -13.80 -15.77
C GLY A 210 15.10 -14.94 -14.88
N ASP A 211 15.03 -16.16 -15.43
CA ASP A 211 15.81 -17.32 -15.07
C ASP A 211 16.24 -17.40 -13.59
N VAL A 212 15.35 -17.93 -12.75
CA VAL A 212 15.83 -18.74 -11.63
C VAL A 212 16.22 -20.08 -12.25
N PRO A 213 17.51 -20.48 -12.29
CA PRO A 213 17.86 -21.81 -12.75
C PRO A 213 17.10 -22.84 -11.91
N ASP A 214 16.52 -23.84 -12.54
CA ASP A 214 15.80 -24.97 -11.91
C ASP A 214 16.67 -25.81 -10.94
N ASP A 215 17.93 -25.40 -10.70
CA ASP A 215 18.94 -26.12 -9.94
C ASP A 215 19.11 -25.63 -8.50
N VAL A 216 18.03 -25.19 -7.83
CA VAL A 216 18.04 -25.11 -6.35
C VAL A 216 17.71 -26.51 -5.83
N PRO A 217 18.68 -27.25 -5.24
CA PRO A 217 18.39 -28.58 -4.72
C PRO A 217 17.40 -28.45 -3.58
N ALA A 218 16.32 -29.21 -3.65
CA ALA A 218 15.37 -29.33 -2.55
C ALA A 218 16.13 -29.86 -1.32
N HIS A 219 16.52 -28.96 -0.41
CA HIS A 219 16.97 -29.36 0.91
C HIS A 219 15.78 -30.00 1.63
N GLY A 220 15.91 -31.31 1.85
CA GLY A 220 14.88 -32.17 2.36
C GLY A 220 14.31 -31.69 3.70
N ILE A 221 12.98 -31.75 3.79
CA ILE A 221 12.24 -31.67 5.04
C ILE A 221 12.58 -32.94 5.84
N PRO A 222 13.13 -32.84 7.06
CA PRO A 222 13.43 -34.02 7.87
C PRO A 222 12.11 -34.58 8.43
N GLY A 223 11.78 -35.83 8.08
CA GLY A 223 10.83 -36.61 8.89
C GLY A 223 9.68 -37.32 8.17
N GLN A 224 9.86 -37.89 6.97
CA GLN A 224 8.94 -38.93 6.51
C GLN A 224 9.66 -40.21 6.06
N PRO A 225 9.22 -41.40 6.52
CA PRO A 225 9.85 -42.67 6.15
C PRO A 225 9.51 -43.05 4.70
N HIS A 226 10.54 -43.35 3.93
CA HIS A 226 10.43 -43.90 2.58
C HIS A 226 9.70 -45.25 2.60
N LYS A 227 8.59 -45.35 1.86
CA LYS A 227 8.13 -46.63 1.31
C LYS A 227 9.02 -46.97 0.11
N GLN A 228 9.68 -48.11 0.19
CA GLN A 228 10.28 -48.81 -0.95
C GLN A 228 9.17 -49.59 -1.65
N ASP A 229 8.95 -49.30 -2.92
CA ASP A 229 8.19 -50.18 -3.81
C ASP A 229 9.15 -50.79 -4.84
N ASN A 230 8.90 -52.07 -5.13
CA ASN A 230 9.63 -53.00 -6.00
C ASN A 230 9.79 -52.53 -7.45
#